data_AF-A0A538P562-F1
#
_entry.id   AF-A0A538P562-F1
#
_cell.length_a   1.000
_cell.length_b   1.000
_cell.length_c   1.000
_cell.angle_alpha   90.00
_cell.angle_beta   90.00
_cell.angle_gamma   90.00
#
_symmetry.space_group_name_H-M   'P 1'
#
loop_
_entity.id
_entity.type
_entity.pdbx_description
1 polymer ?
#
loop_
_entity_poly.entity_id
_entity_poly.type
_entity_poly.pdbx_seq_one_letter_code
_entity_poly.pdbx_strand_id
1 'polypeptide(L)'
;MNRAEGGSHRWFIVALYAVAMAWVEAAAVYYLRSLIGRMEPYQPYPLPVVGGYGEAEVIREMATLVMLFTVGWLAGATWRCRVGYSAVAFGIWDIFYYVFLRVMTGWWPKSVLDWDILFLIPLPWWGPVWAPVSIALLMILWGTFMTRTERSALASGFRWKSLASGSAGAALALFVFMADAIRTADKGTEALRMMLPVRFNWPLFCVALGLMAWPVMELAWRGIRSERPVELR
;
A
#
# COMPACT_ATOMS: atom_id res chain seq x y z
N MET A 1 24.35 2.51 -25.74
CA MET A 1 23.07 3.21 -25.48
C MET A 1 21.98 2.36 -24.79
N ASN A 2 21.85 1.04 -24.96
CA ASN A 2 20.53 0.40 -24.76
C ASN A 2 20.21 -0.38 -23.46
N ARG A 3 20.92 -0.20 -22.34
CA ARG A 3 20.60 -1.00 -21.13
C ARG A 3 20.04 -0.19 -19.95
N ALA A 4 20.48 1.05 -19.70
CA ALA A 4 19.91 1.87 -18.61
C ALA A 4 18.43 2.25 -18.89
N GLU A 5 18.10 2.47 -20.16
CA GLU A 5 16.76 2.77 -20.65
C GLU A 5 15.74 1.66 -20.32
N GLY A 6 16.16 0.38 -20.39
CA GLY A 6 15.25 -0.75 -20.17
C GLY A 6 14.67 -0.85 -18.76
N GLY A 7 15.42 -0.43 -17.73
CA GLY A 7 14.92 -0.44 -16.34
C GLY A 7 13.95 0.72 -16.07
N SER A 8 14.27 1.92 -16.56
CA SER A 8 13.39 3.08 -16.47
C SER A 8 12.09 2.86 -17.24
N HIS A 9 12.18 2.23 -18.41
CA HIS A 9 11.02 1.90 -19.24
C HIS A 9 10.08 0.89 -18.54
N ARG A 10 10.62 -0.16 -17.93
CA ARG A 10 9.82 -1.13 -17.15
C ARG A 10 9.13 -0.47 -15.96
N TRP A 11 9.85 0.37 -15.21
CA TRP A 11 9.27 1.12 -14.10
C TRP A 11 8.10 1.98 -14.56
N PHE A 12 8.25 2.70 -15.67
CA PHE A 12 7.19 3.52 -16.24
C PHE A 12 5.98 2.69 -16.67
N ILE A 13 6.18 1.53 -17.31
CA ILE A 13 5.09 0.62 -17.69
C ILE A 13 4.34 0.10 -16.46
N VAL A 14 5.07 -0.31 -15.42
CA VAL A 14 4.45 -0.77 -14.16
C VAL A 14 3.65 0.35 -13.50
N ALA A 15 4.19 1.57 -13.48
CA ALA A 15 3.49 2.74 -12.98
C ALA A 15 2.22 3.04 -13.78
N LEU A 16 2.29 3.03 -15.11
CA LEU A 16 1.14 3.23 -15.99
C LEU A 16 0.05 2.18 -15.77
N TYR A 17 0.45 0.91 -15.66
CA TYR A 17 -0.46 -0.18 -15.31
C TYR A 17 -1.14 0.07 -13.96
N ALA A 18 -0.37 0.41 -12.91
CA ALA A 18 -0.89 0.64 -11.57
C ALA A 18 -1.89 1.80 -11.53
N VAL A 19 -1.60 2.90 -12.24
CA VAL A 19 -2.52 4.04 -12.38
C VAL A 19 -3.81 3.62 -13.09
N ALA A 20 -3.71 2.95 -14.24
CA ALA A 20 -4.91 2.50 -14.98
C ALA A 20 -5.76 1.52 -14.15
N MET A 21 -5.10 0.60 -13.44
CA MET A 21 -5.77 -0.38 -12.57
C MET A 21 -6.42 0.31 -11.36
N ALA A 22 -5.79 1.34 -10.78
CA ALA A 22 -6.38 2.13 -9.70
C ALA A 22 -7.66 2.83 -10.11
N TRP A 23 -7.76 3.28 -11.37
CA TRP A 23 -9.01 3.83 -11.90
C TRP A 23 -10.13 2.79 -11.92
N VAL A 24 -9.82 1.57 -12.39
CA VAL A 24 -10.80 0.47 -12.43
C VAL A 24 -11.29 0.12 -11.02
N GLU A 25 -10.37 0.04 -10.06
CA GLU A 25 -10.74 -0.23 -8.66
C GLU A 25 -11.55 0.91 -8.04
N ALA A 26 -11.16 2.17 -8.26
CA ALA A 26 -11.92 3.32 -7.79
C ALA A 26 -13.33 3.35 -8.40
N ALA A 27 -13.48 3.01 -9.68
CA ALA A 27 -14.78 2.92 -10.34
C ALA A 27 -15.65 1.78 -9.76
N ALA A 28 -15.06 0.61 -9.51
CA ALA A 28 -15.77 -0.51 -8.89
C ALA A 28 -16.28 -0.16 -7.48
N VAL A 29 -15.41 0.44 -6.65
CA VAL A 29 -15.78 0.91 -5.30
C VAL A 29 -16.81 2.03 -5.37
N TYR A 30 -16.66 2.98 -6.29
CA TYR A 30 -17.64 4.05 -6.51
C TYR A 30 -19.03 3.50 -6.85
N TYR A 31 -19.12 2.54 -7.78
CA TYR A 31 -20.40 1.90 -8.11
C TYR A 31 -20.99 1.15 -6.93
N LEU A 32 -20.18 0.38 -6.21
CA LEU A 32 -20.63 -0.33 -5.02
C LEU A 32 -21.18 0.63 -3.97
N ARG A 33 -20.41 1.65 -3.59
CA ARG A 33 -20.79 2.69 -2.60
C ARG A 33 -22.04 3.46 -3.03
N SER A 34 -22.18 3.74 -4.33
CA SER A 34 -23.37 4.40 -4.88
C SER A 34 -24.61 3.51 -4.76
N LEU A 35 -24.50 2.22 -5.10
CA LEU A 35 -25.62 1.27 -5.07
C LEU A 35 -26.11 0.98 -3.65
N ILE A 36 -25.21 0.91 -2.67
CA ILE A 36 -25.57 0.69 -1.25
C ILE A 36 -25.94 1.99 -0.51
N GLY A 37 -25.84 3.15 -1.18
CA GLY A 37 -26.12 4.46 -0.59
C GLY A 37 -25.11 4.88 0.48
N ARG A 38 -23.85 4.43 0.38
CA ARG A 38 -22.78 4.66 1.36
C ARG A 38 -21.55 5.30 0.72
N MET A 39 -21.71 6.52 0.20
CA MET A 39 -20.61 7.27 -0.41
C MET A 39 -19.49 7.61 0.57
N GLU A 40 -19.85 8.03 1.79
CA GLU A 40 -18.92 8.25 2.89
C GLU A 40 -18.82 6.97 3.74
N PRO A 41 -17.67 6.29 3.79
CA PRO A 41 -17.54 4.99 4.45
C PRO A 41 -17.67 5.09 5.97
N TYR A 42 -17.20 6.18 6.57
CA TYR A 42 -17.27 6.40 8.01
C TYR A 42 -18.65 6.97 8.41
N GLN A 43 -19.61 6.07 8.62
CA GLN A 43 -20.98 6.40 9.03
C GLN A 43 -21.65 5.22 9.76
N PRO A 44 -22.74 5.44 10.54
CA PRO A 44 -23.44 4.38 11.23
C PRO A 44 -23.88 3.25 10.29
N TYR A 45 -23.66 2.00 10.67
CA TYR A 45 -23.85 0.81 9.83
C TYR A 45 -22.96 0.84 8.55
N PRO A 46 -21.63 0.84 8.71
CA PRO A 46 -20.69 1.06 7.60
C PRO A 46 -20.69 -0.08 6.58
N LEU A 47 -20.94 -1.33 7.01
CA LEU A 47 -20.95 -2.51 6.14
C LEU A 47 -22.34 -3.18 6.15
N PRO A 48 -23.34 -2.61 5.46
CA PRO A 48 -24.68 -3.18 5.41
C PRO A 48 -24.69 -4.51 4.65
N VAL A 49 -25.52 -5.45 5.08
CA VAL A 49 -25.71 -6.72 4.37
C VAL A 49 -26.65 -6.49 3.20
N VAL A 50 -26.07 -6.33 2.01
CA VAL A 50 -26.83 -6.15 0.77
C VAL A 50 -26.37 -7.21 -0.23
N GLY A 51 -27.29 -8.11 -0.60
CA GLY A 51 -27.22 -9.08 -1.70
C GLY A 51 -25.85 -9.51 -2.23
N GLY A 52 -25.06 -10.27 -1.46
CA GLY A 52 -23.82 -10.91 -1.94
C GLY A 52 -22.64 -9.97 -2.25
N TYR A 53 -22.82 -8.65 -2.19
CA TYR A 53 -21.78 -7.68 -2.53
C TYR A 53 -20.52 -7.81 -1.67
N GLY A 54 -20.67 -8.19 -0.39
CA GLY A 54 -19.53 -8.35 0.51
C GLY A 54 -18.58 -9.50 0.13
N GLU A 55 -19.09 -10.61 -0.40
CA GLU A 55 -18.24 -11.72 -0.87
C GLU A 55 -17.50 -11.34 -2.14
N ALA A 56 -18.20 -10.66 -3.07
CA ALA A 56 -17.59 -10.13 -4.27
C ALA A 56 -16.50 -9.09 -3.95
N GLU A 57 -16.70 -8.25 -2.92
CA GLU A 57 -15.72 -7.27 -2.49
C GLU A 57 -14.45 -7.91 -1.92
N VAL A 58 -14.60 -8.94 -1.08
CA VAL A 58 -13.46 -9.72 -0.55
C VAL A 58 -12.66 -10.38 -1.68
N ILE A 59 -13.34 -11.00 -2.65
CA ILE A 59 -12.67 -11.65 -3.79
C ILE A 59 -11.99 -10.60 -4.69
N ARG A 60 -12.63 -9.45 -4.92
CA ARG A 60 -12.06 -8.32 -5.68
C ARG A 60 -10.77 -7.82 -5.03
N GLU A 61 -10.76 -7.62 -3.70
CA GLU A 61 -9.55 -7.20 -2.98
C GLU A 61 -8.42 -8.22 -3.11
N MET A 62 -8.73 -9.52 -2.97
CA MET A 62 -7.75 -10.57 -3.20
C MET A 62 -7.21 -10.54 -4.64
N ALA A 63 -8.08 -10.36 -5.64
CA ALA A 63 -7.69 -10.25 -7.04
C ALA A 63 -6.79 -9.04 -7.29
N THR A 64 -7.08 -7.89 -6.66
CA THR A 64 -6.24 -6.68 -6.71
C THR A 64 -4.83 -6.98 -6.23
N LEU A 65 -4.68 -7.61 -5.07
CA LEU A 65 -3.36 -7.98 -4.52
C LEU A 65 -2.60 -8.92 -5.45
N VAL A 66 -3.28 -9.94 -6.01
CA VAL A 66 -2.69 -10.88 -6.96
C VAL A 66 -2.24 -10.16 -8.23
N MET A 67 -3.04 -9.26 -8.78
CA MET A 67 -2.71 -8.48 -9.98
C MET A 67 -1.48 -7.60 -9.79
N LEU A 68 -1.45 -6.84 -8.68
CA LEU A 68 -0.33 -5.96 -8.34
C LEU A 68 0.96 -6.75 -8.06
N PHE A 69 0.85 -7.87 -7.36
CA PHE A 69 1.98 -8.76 -7.16
C PHE A 69 2.49 -9.33 -8.49
N THR A 70 1.58 -9.84 -9.33
CA THR A 70 1.92 -10.50 -10.60
C THR A 70 2.60 -9.56 -11.59
N VAL A 71 2.10 -8.33 -11.78
CA VAL A 71 2.75 -7.37 -12.70
C VAL A 71 4.17 -7.03 -12.24
N GLY A 72 4.36 -6.85 -10.93
CA GLY A 72 5.69 -6.62 -10.36
C GLY A 72 6.60 -7.83 -10.52
N TRP A 73 6.05 -9.02 -10.33
CA TRP A 73 6.76 -10.28 -10.51
C TRP A 73 7.19 -10.48 -11.97
N LEU A 74 6.39 -10.08 -12.95
CA LEU A 74 6.75 -10.18 -14.37
C LEU A 74 7.83 -9.16 -14.77
N ALA A 75 7.86 -7.97 -14.15
CA ALA A 75 8.77 -6.89 -14.53
C ALA A 75 10.23 -7.09 -14.05
N GLY A 76 10.43 -7.74 -12.90
CA GLY A 76 11.76 -7.92 -12.30
C GLY A 76 12.52 -9.15 -12.80
N ALA A 77 13.84 -9.05 -13.01
CA ALA A 77 14.63 -10.23 -13.34
C ALA A 77 14.95 -11.08 -12.10
N THR A 78 15.33 -10.43 -11.00
CA THR A 78 15.66 -11.08 -9.71
C THR A 78 14.51 -11.01 -8.72
N TRP A 79 14.47 -11.92 -7.73
CA TRP A 79 13.42 -11.93 -6.70
C TRP A 79 13.26 -10.56 -5.99
N ARG A 80 14.38 -9.84 -5.76
CA ARG A 80 14.37 -8.52 -5.12
C ARG A 80 13.72 -7.47 -5.99
N CYS A 81 14.07 -7.44 -7.28
CA CYS A 81 13.47 -6.50 -8.22
C CYS A 81 12.00 -6.81 -8.46
N ARG A 82 11.62 -8.09 -8.45
CA ARG A 82 10.21 -8.53 -8.54
C ARG A 82 9.39 -7.96 -7.37
N VAL A 83 9.83 -8.18 -6.14
CA VAL A 83 9.18 -7.61 -4.95
C VAL A 83 9.23 -6.07 -4.97
N GLY A 84 10.33 -5.47 -5.46
CA GLY A 84 10.46 -4.03 -5.63
C GLY A 84 9.45 -3.43 -6.61
N TYR A 85 9.25 -4.04 -7.78
CA TYR A 85 8.22 -3.61 -8.72
C TYR A 85 6.81 -3.84 -8.17
N SER A 86 6.56 -4.93 -7.44
CA SER A 86 5.26 -5.15 -6.78
C SER A 86 4.98 -4.06 -5.74
N ALA A 87 6.00 -3.63 -4.97
CA ALA A 87 5.88 -2.54 -4.01
C ALA A 87 5.61 -1.17 -4.69
N VAL A 88 6.29 -0.90 -5.81
CA VAL A 88 6.01 0.29 -6.63
C VAL A 88 4.58 0.26 -7.17
N ALA A 89 4.16 -0.86 -7.76
CA ALA A 89 2.82 -1.03 -8.31
C ALA A 89 1.76 -0.79 -7.23
N PHE A 90 1.91 -1.43 -6.07
CA PHE A 90 0.99 -1.28 -4.95
C PHE A 90 0.92 0.17 -4.44
N GLY A 91 2.07 0.80 -4.20
CA GLY A 91 2.07 2.17 -3.66
C GLY A 91 1.52 3.20 -4.66
N ILE A 92 1.80 3.06 -5.96
CA ILE A 92 1.22 3.94 -6.97
C ILE A 92 -0.30 3.71 -7.05
N TRP A 93 -0.72 2.45 -7.09
CA TRP A 93 -2.13 2.09 -7.13
C TRP A 93 -2.90 2.70 -5.95
N ASP A 94 -2.36 2.57 -4.73
CA ASP A 94 -3.01 3.04 -3.49
C ASP A 94 -3.20 4.56 -3.48
N ILE A 95 -2.18 5.32 -3.88
CA ILE A 95 -2.28 6.79 -3.96
C ILE A 95 -3.29 7.22 -5.03
N PHE A 96 -3.21 6.63 -6.23
CA PHE A 96 -4.09 7.01 -7.34
C PHE A 96 -5.53 6.55 -7.13
N TYR A 97 -5.75 5.45 -6.40
CA TYR A 97 -7.08 5.03 -5.97
C TYR A 97 -7.79 6.16 -5.23
N TYR A 98 -7.13 6.79 -4.24
CA TYR A 98 -7.69 7.95 -3.53
C TYR A 98 -7.88 9.18 -4.42
N VAL A 99 -6.94 9.45 -5.33
CA VAL A 99 -7.07 10.57 -6.28
C VAL A 99 -8.31 10.39 -7.15
N PHE A 100 -8.53 9.20 -7.70
CA PHE A 100 -9.66 8.93 -8.58
C PHE A 100 -10.98 8.82 -7.82
N LEU A 101 -10.97 8.23 -6.64
CA LEU A 101 -12.14 8.20 -5.78
C LEU A 101 -12.59 9.62 -5.42
N ARG A 102 -11.65 10.54 -5.18
CA ARG A 102 -11.93 11.96 -4.96
C ARG A 102 -12.61 12.65 -6.14
N VAL A 103 -12.19 12.30 -7.36
CA VAL A 103 -12.81 12.82 -8.59
C VAL A 103 -14.23 12.24 -8.77
N MET A 104 -14.40 10.93 -8.57
CA MET A 104 -15.67 10.24 -8.85
C MET A 104 -16.75 10.51 -7.80
N THR A 105 -16.39 10.60 -6.53
CA THR A 105 -17.35 10.77 -5.42
C THR A 105 -17.79 12.22 -5.18
N GLY A 106 -17.27 13.17 -5.96
CA GLY A 106 -17.56 14.59 -5.77
C GLY A 106 -16.84 15.18 -4.55
N TRP A 107 -15.52 15.01 -4.49
CA TRP A 107 -14.60 15.59 -3.50
C TRP A 107 -14.48 14.86 -2.14
N TRP A 108 -14.79 13.58 -2.06
CA TRP A 108 -14.46 12.72 -0.91
C TRP A 108 -13.20 11.87 -1.20
N PRO A 109 -12.16 11.83 -0.34
CA PRO A 109 -12.08 12.40 1.00
C PRO A 109 -11.93 13.93 0.98
N LYS A 110 -12.57 14.60 1.95
CA LYS A 110 -12.53 16.05 2.16
C LYS A 110 -11.19 16.46 2.79
N SER A 111 -10.64 15.59 3.63
CA SER A 111 -9.36 15.72 4.32
C SER A 111 -8.58 14.41 4.27
N VAL A 112 -7.24 14.49 4.29
CA VAL A 112 -6.38 13.30 4.41
C VAL A 112 -6.53 12.59 5.77
N LEU A 113 -7.22 13.21 6.73
CA LEU A 113 -7.54 12.61 8.03
C LEU A 113 -8.92 11.94 8.07
N ASP A 114 -9.69 11.99 6.98
CA ASP A 114 -10.95 11.28 6.90
C ASP A 114 -10.71 9.78 6.98
N TRP A 115 -11.59 9.09 7.69
CA TRP A 115 -11.51 7.65 7.86
C TRP A 115 -11.99 6.91 6.61
N ASP A 116 -11.30 5.85 6.27
CA ASP A 116 -11.68 4.92 5.22
C ASP A 116 -11.53 3.47 5.69
N ILE A 117 -12.20 2.58 4.96
CA ILE A 117 -12.00 1.13 5.04
C ILE A 117 -11.00 0.78 3.94
N LEU A 118 -9.78 0.44 4.34
CA LEU A 118 -8.65 0.26 3.43
C LEU A 118 -8.73 -1.09 2.70
N PHE A 119 -9.03 -2.15 3.46
CA PHE A 119 -9.20 -3.53 3.01
C PHE A 119 -10.14 -4.24 3.98
N LEU A 120 -10.82 -5.29 3.53
CA LEU A 120 -11.65 -6.20 4.33
C LEU A 120 -10.90 -7.47 4.74
N ILE A 121 -9.81 -7.82 4.05
CA ILE A 121 -9.01 -9.03 4.31
C ILE A 121 -7.76 -8.77 5.16
N PRO A 122 -7.40 -9.63 6.14
CA PRO A 122 -8.20 -10.75 6.67
C PRO A 122 -9.35 -10.29 7.60
N LEU A 123 -9.25 -9.07 8.10
CA LEU A 123 -10.26 -8.35 8.88
C LEU A 123 -10.37 -6.92 8.33
N PRO A 124 -11.44 -6.16 8.62
CA PRO A 124 -11.55 -4.77 8.18
C PRO A 124 -10.42 -3.88 8.72
N TRP A 125 -9.73 -3.20 7.81
CA TRP A 125 -8.65 -2.26 8.09
C TRP A 125 -9.23 -0.86 8.11
N TRP A 126 -9.25 -0.24 9.27
CA TRP A 126 -9.72 1.14 9.40
C TRP A 126 -8.56 2.07 9.66
N GLY A 127 -8.54 3.19 8.94
CA GLY A 127 -7.57 4.23 9.19
C GLY A 127 -7.88 5.53 8.46
N PRO A 128 -7.25 6.64 8.88
CA PRO A 128 -7.27 7.89 8.12
C PRO A 128 -6.50 7.72 6.82
N VAL A 129 -6.97 8.33 5.72
CA VAL A 129 -6.37 8.21 4.36
C VAL A 129 -4.86 8.50 4.32
N TRP A 130 -4.36 9.37 5.20
CA TRP A 130 -2.93 9.67 5.29
C TRP A 130 -2.08 8.46 5.68
N ALA A 131 -2.61 7.55 6.50
CA ALA A 131 -1.88 6.38 6.96
C ALA A 131 -1.46 5.44 5.80
N PRO A 132 -2.37 4.90 4.96
CA PRO A 132 -1.99 4.08 3.81
C PRO A 132 -1.13 4.86 2.81
N VAL A 133 -1.45 6.15 2.52
CA VAL A 133 -0.67 6.99 1.62
C VAL A 133 0.79 7.13 2.08
N SER A 134 1.03 7.30 3.38
CA SER A 134 2.40 7.39 3.92
C SER A 134 3.19 6.09 3.75
N ILE A 135 2.52 4.94 3.91
CA ILE A 135 3.12 3.61 3.65
C ILE A 135 3.38 3.43 2.16
N ALA A 136 2.43 3.80 1.31
CA ALA A 136 2.54 3.74 -0.14
C ALA A 136 3.75 4.53 -0.65
N LEU A 137 4.01 5.73 -0.11
CA LEU A 137 5.21 6.51 -0.43
C LEU A 137 6.50 5.76 -0.07
N LEU A 138 6.57 5.14 1.13
CA LEU A 138 7.73 4.33 1.51
C LEU A 138 7.91 3.11 0.60
N MET A 139 6.82 2.46 0.20
CA MET A 139 6.84 1.32 -0.72
C MET A 139 7.36 1.72 -2.11
N ILE A 140 6.93 2.87 -2.64
CA ILE A 140 7.42 3.41 -3.91
C ILE A 140 8.91 3.72 -3.82
N LEU A 141 9.35 4.39 -2.75
CA LEU A 141 10.77 4.74 -2.56
C LEU A 141 11.62 3.47 -2.45
N TRP A 142 11.24 2.55 -1.56
CA TRP A 142 11.92 1.28 -1.36
C TRP A 142 12.01 0.46 -2.65
N GLY A 143 10.87 0.30 -3.34
CA GLY A 143 10.78 -0.46 -4.58
C GLY A 143 11.57 0.18 -5.72
N THR A 144 11.62 1.51 -5.79
CA THR A 144 12.45 2.25 -6.76
C THR A 144 13.94 2.02 -6.50
N PHE A 145 14.39 2.03 -5.23
CA PHE A 145 15.76 1.66 -4.91
C PHE A 145 16.05 0.20 -5.32
N MET A 146 15.16 -0.74 -4.98
CA MET A 146 15.35 -2.16 -5.31
C MET A 146 15.40 -2.44 -6.81
N THR A 147 14.62 -1.72 -7.62
CA THR A 147 14.57 -1.91 -9.08
C THR A 147 15.73 -1.22 -9.79
N ARG A 148 16.23 -0.10 -9.27
CA ARG A 148 17.43 0.58 -9.82
C ARG A 148 18.74 -0.13 -9.46
N THR A 149 18.77 -0.85 -8.33
CA THR A 149 19.97 -1.55 -7.84
C THR A 149 20.17 -2.94 -8.49
N GLU A 150 19.34 -3.31 -9.48
CA GLU A 150 19.43 -4.58 -10.23
C GLU A 150 20.82 -4.86 -10.84
N ARG A 151 21.70 -3.86 -10.92
CA ARG A 151 23.03 -3.93 -11.55
C ARG A 151 24.23 -3.64 -10.65
N SER A 152 24.03 -3.15 -9.43
CA SER A 152 25.15 -2.72 -8.57
C SER A 152 25.50 -3.79 -7.52
N ALA A 153 26.80 -3.95 -7.24
CA ALA A 153 27.33 -4.77 -6.14
C ALA A 153 26.77 -4.37 -4.74
N LEU A 154 26.02 -3.26 -4.65
CA LEU A 154 25.13 -2.89 -3.53
C LEU A 154 24.11 -4.00 -3.17
N ALA A 155 23.81 -4.92 -4.09
CA ALA A 155 22.96 -6.09 -3.86
C ALA A 155 23.55 -7.13 -2.88
N SER A 156 24.85 -7.05 -2.57
CA SER A 156 25.53 -8.03 -1.69
C SER A 156 25.29 -7.81 -0.20
N GLY A 157 24.70 -6.68 0.20
CA GLY A 157 24.47 -6.33 1.61
C GLY A 157 23.01 -6.35 2.02
N PHE A 158 22.23 -7.37 1.65
CA PHE A 158 20.87 -7.58 2.19
C PHE A 158 20.98 -7.93 3.68
N ARG A 159 20.94 -6.92 4.53
CA ARG A 159 20.99 -7.14 5.97
C ARG A 159 19.63 -7.63 6.40
N TRP A 160 19.55 -8.89 6.82
CA TRP A 160 18.35 -9.48 7.39
C TRP A 160 17.74 -8.59 8.49
N LYS A 161 18.56 -7.83 9.23
CA LYS A 161 18.11 -6.82 10.21
C LYS A 161 17.25 -5.71 9.60
N SER A 162 17.62 -5.24 8.40
CA SER A 162 16.88 -4.20 7.67
C SER A 162 15.55 -4.73 7.16
N LEU A 163 15.54 -5.95 6.62
CA LEU A 163 14.30 -6.65 6.25
C LEU A 163 13.42 -6.88 7.49
N ALA A 164 13.99 -7.41 8.58
CA ALA A 164 13.28 -7.67 9.81
C ALA A 164 12.64 -6.40 10.38
N SER A 165 13.35 -5.26 10.35
CA SER A 165 12.79 -3.96 10.72
C SER A 165 11.60 -3.58 9.83
N GLY A 166 11.78 -3.63 8.51
CA GLY A 166 10.70 -3.29 7.57
C GLY A 166 9.47 -4.20 7.72
N SER A 167 9.69 -5.51 7.85
CA SER A 167 8.63 -6.50 8.08
C SER A 167 7.95 -6.33 9.42
N ALA A 168 8.70 -6.03 10.49
CA ALA A 168 8.13 -5.74 11.80
C ALA A 168 7.29 -4.45 11.77
N GLY A 169 7.76 -3.42 11.08
CA GLY A 169 7.00 -2.19 10.84
C GLY A 169 5.70 -2.45 10.08
N ALA A 170 5.76 -3.21 8.98
CA ALA A 170 4.57 -3.58 8.20
C ALA A 170 3.56 -4.40 9.02
N ALA A 171 4.02 -5.39 9.80
CA ALA A 171 3.17 -6.17 10.69
C ALA A 171 2.54 -5.30 11.79
N LEU A 172 3.29 -4.34 12.34
CA LEU A 172 2.78 -3.41 13.34
C LEU A 172 1.76 -2.44 12.77
N ALA A 173 1.99 -1.91 11.55
CA ALA A 173 1.01 -1.06 10.86
C ALA A 173 -0.28 -1.83 10.57
N LEU A 174 -0.16 -3.06 10.08
CA LEU A 174 -1.29 -3.96 9.87
C LEU A 174 -2.07 -4.21 11.17
N PHE A 175 -1.36 -4.47 12.28
CA PHE A 175 -1.98 -4.59 13.59
C PHE A 175 -2.73 -3.31 14.00
N VAL A 176 -2.16 -2.13 13.77
CA VAL A 176 -2.81 -0.85 14.09
C VAL A 176 -4.11 -0.69 13.32
N PHE A 177 -4.14 -0.99 12.02
CA PHE A 177 -5.36 -0.91 11.21
C PHE A 177 -6.43 -1.91 11.61
N MET A 178 -6.03 -3.10 12.07
CA MET A 178 -6.96 -4.16 12.50
C MET A 178 -7.28 -4.12 14.00
N ALA A 179 -6.69 -3.23 14.79
CA ALA A 179 -6.73 -3.31 16.26
C ALA A 179 -8.16 -3.35 16.82
N ASP A 180 -9.04 -2.50 16.29
CA ASP A 180 -10.45 -2.49 16.70
C ASP A 180 -11.22 -3.70 16.18
N ALA A 181 -10.92 -4.16 14.96
CA ALA A 181 -11.51 -5.38 14.40
C ALA A 181 -11.13 -6.61 15.23
N ILE A 182 -9.87 -6.74 15.63
CA ILE A 182 -9.39 -7.82 16.51
C ILE A 182 -10.14 -7.82 17.84
N ARG A 183 -10.32 -6.65 18.47
CA ARG A 183 -11.07 -6.52 19.75
C ARG A 183 -12.55 -6.84 19.62
N THR A 184 -13.10 -6.74 18.41
CA THR A 184 -14.52 -6.94 18.13
C THR A 184 -14.80 -8.32 17.52
N ALA A 185 -13.76 -9.03 17.07
CA ALA A 185 -13.87 -10.33 16.41
C ALA A 185 -14.60 -11.36 17.27
N ASP A 186 -14.35 -11.36 18.58
CA ASP A 186 -14.95 -12.29 19.55
C ASP A 186 -16.47 -12.07 19.73
N LYS A 187 -16.99 -10.91 19.29
CA LYS A 187 -18.41 -10.53 19.45
C LYS A 187 -19.28 -10.94 18.26
N GLY A 188 -18.71 -11.63 17.27
CA GLY A 188 -19.42 -12.14 16.09
C GLY A 188 -19.35 -11.23 14.85
N THR A 189 -19.82 -11.76 13.73
CA THR A 189 -19.71 -11.13 12.41
C THR A 189 -20.56 -9.87 12.26
N GLU A 190 -21.71 -9.80 12.93
CA GLU A 190 -22.56 -8.61 12.93
C GLU A 190 -21.89 -7.45 13.66
N ALA A 191 -21.26 -7.72 14.82
CA ALA A 191 -20.51 -6.72 15.56
C ALA A 191 -19.33 -6.17 14.75
N LEU A 192 -18.61 -7.02 14.02
CA LEU A 192 -17.53 -6.61 13.11
C LEU A 192 -18.01 -5.69 11.99
N ARG A 193 -19.19 -5.96 11.41
CA ARG A 193 -19.78 -5.15 10.33
C ARG A 193 -20.30 -3.79 10.81
N MET A 194 -20.76 -3.72 12.05
CA MET A 194 -21.25 -2.49 12.67
C MET A 194 -20.16 -1.66 13.35
N MET A 195 -18.93 -2.20 13.43
CA MET A 195 -17.83 -1.57 14.14
C MET A 195 -17.38 -0.27 13.46
N LEU A 196 -17.28 0.80 14.25
CA LEU A 196 -16.68 2.07 13.86
C LEU A 196 -15.60 2.46 14.89
N PRO A 197 -14.33 2.58 14.47
CA PRO A 197 -13.27 3.05 15.36
C PRO A 197 -13.45 4.50 15.75
N VAL A 198 -13.18 4.83 17.02
CA VAL A 198 -13.29 6.21 17.52
C VAL A 198 -11.96 6.96 17.45
N ARG A 199 -10.83 6.24 17.56
CA ARG A 199 -9.48 6.84 17.63
C ARG A 199 -8.48 5.99 16.85
N PHE A 200 -7.66 6.66 16.05
CA PHE A 200 -6.52 6.04 15.39
C PHE A 200 -5.27 6.12 16.29
N ASN A 201 -4.55 5.01 16.45
CA ASN A 201 -3.36 4.96 17.31
C ASN A 201 -2.12 5.53 16.61
N TRP A 202 -2.11 6.85 16.43
CA TRP A 202 -1.01 7.58 15.78
C TRP A 202 0.37 7.30 16.38
N PRO A 203 0.58 7.27 17.71
CA PRO A 203 1.90 6.99 18.27
C PRO A 203 2.46 5.64 17.82
N LEU A 204 1.64 4.59 17.87
CA LEU A 204 2.06 3.25 17.45
C LEU A 204 2.26 3.17 15.93
N PHE A 205 1.41 3.86 15.17
CA PHE A 205 1.56 3.98 13.72
C PHE A 205 2.86 4.69 13.32
N CYS A 206 3.25 5.77 14.01
CA CYS A 206 4.51 6.45 13.77
C CYS A 206 5.74 5.55 14.03
N VAL A 207 5.67 4.70 15.05
CA VAL A 207 6.71 3.68 15.31
C VAL A 207 6.76 2.68 14.15
N ALA A 208 5.61 2.18 13.71
CA ALA A 208 5.52 1.27 12.56
C ALA A 208 6.13 1.89 11.29
N LEU A 209 5.75 3.14 10.99
CA LEU A 209 6.24 3.89 9.84
C LEU A 209 7.76 4.12 9.93
N GLY A 210 8.29 4.44 11.12
CA GLY A 210 9.73 4.57 11.36
C GLY A 210 10.50 3.27 11.10
N LEU A 211 9.96 2.12 11.55
CA LEU A 211 10.53 0.81 11.29
C LEU A 211 10.52 0.44 9.79
N MET A 212 9.46 0.84 9.06
CA MET A 212 9.35 0.69 7.61
C MET A 212 10.28 1.63 6.83
N ALA A 213 10.53 2.83 7.36
CA ALA A 213 11.42 3.81 6.74
C ALA A 213 12.90 3.40 6.84
N TRP A 214 13.28 2.63 7.87
CA TRP A 214 14.65 2.18 8.10
C TRP A 214 15.34 1.56 6.86
N PRO A 215 14.78 0.54 6.18
CA PRO A 215 15.40 -0.03 4.98
C PRO A 215 15.52 0.98 3.83
N VAL A 216 14.59 1.93 3.71
CA VAL A 216 14.65 2.99 2.69
C VAL A 216 15.81 3.93 2.97
N MET A 217 15.93 4.38 4.22
CA MET A 217 17.02 5.27 4.66
C MET A 217 18.38 4.60 4.49
N GLU A 218 18.50 3.32 4.85
CA GLU A 218 19.74 2.56 4.67
C GLU A 218 20.16 2.49 3.19
N LEU A 219 19.22 2.24 2.27
CA LEU A 219 19.51 2.21 0.83
C LEU A 219 19.88 3.60 0.29
N ALA A 220 19.14 4.63 0.70
CA ALA A 220 19.42 6.01 0.32
C ALA A 220 20.82 6.45 0.78
N TRP A 221 21.20 6.17 2.03
CA TRP A 221 22.53 6.47 2.56
C TRP A 221 23.65 5.74 1.81
N ARG A 222 23.42 4.48 1.43
CA ARG A 222 24.41 3.72 0.64
C ARG A 222 24.58 4.29 -0.76
N GLY A 223 23.49 4.68 -1.41
CA GLY A 223 23.54 5.34 -2.72
C GLY A 223 24.38 6.62 -2.68
N ILE A 224 24.14 7.49 -1.70
CA ILE A 224 24.91 8.73 -1.50
C ILE A 224 26.39 8.43 -1.25
N ARG A 225 26.72 7.40 -0.45
CA ARG A 225 28.13 7.05 -0.16
C ARG A 225 28.85 6.46 -1.38
N SER A 226 28.17 5.69 -2.23
CA SER A 226 28.79 5.14 -3.44
C SER A 226 29.09 6.18 -4.51
N GLU A 227 28.40 7.33 -4.49
CA GLU A 227 28.61 8.43 -5.43
C GLU A 227 29.71 9.40 -4.99
N ARG A 228 30.21 9.33 -3.74
CA ARG A 228 31.38 10.12 -3.34
C ARG A 228 32.64 9.49 -3.93
N PRO A 229 33.38 10.19 -4.82
CA PRO A 229 34.64 9.68 -5.31
C PRO A 229 35.58 9.51 -4.12
N VAL A 230 36.26 8.37 -4.06
CA VAL A 230 37.38 8.16 -3.15
C VAL A 230 38.43 9.21 -3.52
N GLU A 231 38.53 10.29 -2.75
CA GLU A 231 39.71 11.14 -2.80
C GLU A 231 40.90 10.25 -2.46
N LEU A 232 41.75 10.04 -3.47
CA LEU A 232 42.99 9.29 -3.41
C LEU A 232 43.84 9.81 -2.23
N ARG A 233 44.12 8.94 -1.27
CA ARG A 233 45.24 9.06 -0.34
C ARG A 233 46.31 8.05 -0.73
#